data_AF-U5XMS5-F1
#
_entry.id   AF-U5XMS5-F1
#
_cell.length_a   1.000
_cell.length_b   1.000
_cell.length_c   1.000
_cell.angle_alpha   90.00
_cell.angle_beta   90.00
_cell.angle_gamma   90.00
#
_symmetry.space_group_name_H-M   'P 1'
#
loop_
_entity.id
_entity.type
_entity.pdbx_description
1 polymer ?
#
loop_
_entity_poly.entity_id
_entity_poly.type
_entity_poly.pdbx_seq_one_letter_code
_entity_poly.pdbx_strand_id
1 'polypeptide(L)'
;GGGGTNLTNFDPTTPDKFDKNYYSNLQVHKGLLQSDQELFSTIGADTIDIVNRFSSNQTLFFESFKAAMIKMGNIGVLTGSQGEIRKQCNFVNGNSAGLATLATKESSEDGLVSSI
;
A
#
# COMPACT_ATOMS: atom_id res chain seq x y z
N GLY A 1 10.43 -26.01 11.55
CA GLY A 1 9.33 -25.05 11.36
C GLY A 1 9.39 -24.04 12.49
N GLY A 2 9.57 -22.76 12.18
CA GLY A 2 9.58 -21.67 13.17
C GLY A 2 8.16 -21.12 13.38
N GLY A 3 7.87 -20.61 14.58
CA GLY A 3 6.59 -19.99 14.91
C GLY A 3 6.25 -18.83 13.96
N GLY A 4 4.98 -18.70 13.58
CA GLY A 4 4.46 -17.82 12.51
C GLY A 4 4.57 -16.31 12.71
N THR A 5 5.43 -15.85 13.62
CA THR A 5 5.71 -14.42 13.91
C THR A 5 7.16 -14.04 13.59
N ASN A 6 7.99 -14.99 13.16
CA ASN A 6 9.37 -14.70 12.78
C ASN A 6 9.39 -13.99 11.42
N LEU A 7 10.05 -12.84 11.37
CA LEU A 7 10.19 -12.03 10.15
C LEU A 7 11.54 -12.30 9.49
N THR A 8 11.58 -12.12 8.17
CA THR A 8 12.79 -12.18 7.36
C THR A 8 12.69 -11.15 6.23
N ASN A 9 13.82 -10.84 5.62
CA ASN A 9 13.90 -9.83 4.56
C ASN A 9 13.45 -10.40 3.21
N PHE A 10 12.69 -9.60 2.45
CA PHE A 10 12.29 -9.93 1.08
C PHE A 10 13.47 -9.90 0.12
N ASP A 11 14.46 -9.04 0.38
CA ASP A 11 15.77 -9.04 -0.29
C ASP A 11 16.85 -9.47 0.72
N PRO A 12 17.35 -10.72 0.66
CA PRO A 12 18.43 -11.16 1.53
C PRO A 12 19.81 -10.57 1.20
N THR A 13 19.99 -9.96 0.03
CA THR A 13 21.28 -9.39 -0.42
C THR A 13 21.43 -7.96 0.06
N THR A 14 20.38 -7.15 -0.08
CA THR A 14 20.36 -5.74 0.34
C THR A 14 19.04 -5.37 1.02
N PRO A 15 18.80 -5.79 2.28
CA PRO A 15 17.49 -5.71 2.94
C PRO A 15 16.81 -4.35 2.92
N ASP A 16 17.59 -3.28 3.14
CA ASP A 16 17.07 -1.92 3.33
C ASP A 16 17.31 -1.02 2.12
N LYS A 17 17.85 -1.55 1.02
CA LYS A 17 18.19 -0.76 -0.16
C LYS A 17 17.28 -1.11 -1.32
N PHE A 18 16.68 -0.09 -1.91
CA PHE A 18 15.93 -0.23 -3.14
C PHE A 18 16.90 -0.31 -4.33
N ASP A 19 17.17 -1.52 -4.82
CA ASP A 19 18.01 -1.74 -5.99
C ASP A 19 17.62 -3.00 -6.78
N LYS A 20 18.41 -3.36 -7.80
CA LYS A 20 18.10 -4.48 -8.69
C LYS A 20 18.31 -5.87 -8.05
N ASN A 21 18.90 -5.95 -6.85
CA ASN A 21 19.28 -7.25 -6.26
C ASN A 21 18.07 -8.14 -5.99
N TYR A 22 16.88 -7.57 -5.79
CA TYR A 22 15.61 -8.33 -5.82
C TYR A 22 15.54 -9.28 -7.04
N TYR A 23 15.80 -8.77 -8.25
CA TYR A 23 15.78 -9.58 -9.48
C TYR A 23 16.98 -10.53 -9.59
N SER A 24 18.15 -10.12 -9.11
CA SER A 24 19.33 -11.00 -9.06
C SER A 24 19.13 -12.18 -8.12
N ASN A 25 18.39 -12.01 -7.03
CA ASN A 25 18.02 -13.09 -6.11
C ASN A 25 17.13 -14.15 -6.78
N LEU A 26 16.20 -13.73 -7.66
CA LEU A 26 15.32 -14.67 -8.37
C LEU A 26 16.12 -15.63 -9.27
N GLN A 27 17.17 -15.13 -9.92
CA GLN A 27 18.05 -15.93 -10.78
C GLN A 27 18.81 -17.03 -10.03
N VAL A 28 19.05 -16.82 -8.72
CA VAL A 28 19.71 -17.79 -7.84
C VAL A 28 18.73 -18.48 -6.89
N HIS A 29 17.44 -18.50 -7.23
CA HIS A 29 16.37 -19.17 -6.49
C HIS A 29 16.22 -18.71 -5.03
N LYS A 30 16.41 -17.41 -4.79
CA LYS A 30 16.29 -16.76 -3.47
C LYS A 30 15.07 -15.84 -3.35
N GLY A 31 14.06 -15.97 -4.23
CA GLY A 31 12.77 -15.32 -4.02
C GLY A 31 12.10 -15.82 -2.75
N LEU A 32 11.64 -14.91 -1.88
CA LEU A 32 11.06 -15.28 -0.59
C LEU A 32 9.64 -15.83 -0.76
N LEU A 33 8.80 -15.13 -1.53
CA LEU A 33 7.44 -15.58 -1.81
C LEU A 33 7.41 -16.46 -3.05
N GLN A 34 6.42 -17.35 -3.10
CA GLN A 34 6.13 -18.11 -4.31
C GLN A 34 5.90 -17.18 -5.51
N SER A 35 5.12 -16.10 -5.32
CA SER A 35 4.86 -15.11 -6.36
C SER A 35 6.11 -14.40 -6.87
N ASP A 36 7.15 -14.26 -6.02
CA ASP A 36 8.44 -13.68 -6.45
C ASP A 36 9.17 -14.67 -7.35
N GLN A 37 9.31 -15.92 -6.89
CA GLN A 37 10.11 -16.93 -7.58
C GLN A 37 9.45 -17.40 -8.89
N GLU A 38 8.13 -17.34 -8.98
CA GLU A 38 7.36 -17.65 -10.20
C GLU A 38 7.66 -16.68 -11.35
N LEU A 39 8.09 -15.44 -11.07
CA LEU A 39 8.51 -14.50 -12.12
C LEU A 39 9.68 -15.03 -12.98
N PHE A 40 10.54 -15.88 -12.40
CA PHE A 40 11.71 -16.44 -13.07
C PHE A 40 11.61 -17.94 -13.34
N SER A 41 10.84 -18.68 -12.54
CA SER A 41 10.85 -20.16 -12.57
C SER A 41 9.69 -20.76 -13.37
N THR A 42 8.72 -19.94 -13.79
CA THR A 42 7.60 -20.40 -14.61
C THR A 42 8.07 -20.63 -16.05
N ILE A 43 8.19 -21.90 -16.45
CA ILE A 43 8.70 -22.30 -17.77
C ILE A 43 7.89 -21.60 -18.88
N GLY A 44 8.58 -20.86 -19.75
CA GLY A 44 7.97 -20.17 -20.89
C GLY A 44 7.26 -18.86 -20.56
N ALA A 45 7.35 -18.34 -19.33
CA ALA A 45 6.76 -17.06 -18.98
C ALA A 45 7.57 -15.88 -19.54
N ASP A 46 6.88 -14.89 -20.12
CA ASP A 46 7.46 -13.64 -20.63
C ASP A 46 8.19 -12.83 -19.54
N THR A 47 7.88 -13.08 -18.27
CA THR A 47 8.49 -12.42 -17.11
C THR A 47 9.97 -12.78 -16.94
N ILE A 48 10.43 -13.93 -17.44
CA ILE A 48 11.83 -14.37 -17.32
C ILE A 48 12.77 -13.35 -17.96
N ASP A 49 12.44 -12.86 -19.17
CA ASP A 49 13.26 -11.89 -19.88
C ASP A 49 13.27 -10.52 -19.18
N ILE A 50 12.15 -10.15 -18.57
CA ILE A 50 12.05 -8.92 -17.77
C ILE A 50 12.96 -9.02 -16.54
N VAL A 51 12.93 -10.14 -15.81
CA VAL A 51 13.81 -10.40 -14.66
C VAL A 51 15.28 -10.34 -15.08
N ASN A 52 15.65 -10.98 -16.19
CA ASN A 52 17.02 -10.96 -16.72
C ASN A 52 17.50 -9.53 -17.05
N ARG A 53 16.63 -8.72 -17.67
CA ARG A 53 16.93 -7.32 -18.02
C ARG A 53 17.10 -6.45 -16.77
N PHE A 54 16.24 -6.60 -15.77
CA PHE A 54 16.32 -5.80 -14.55
C PHE A 54 17.49 -6.23 -13.65
N SER A 55 17.77 -7.54 -13.55
CA SER A 55 18.95 -8.05 -12.84
C SER A 55 20.27 -7.63 -13.49
N SER A 56 20.32 -7.43 -14.82
CA SER A 56 21.52 -6.94 -15.49
C SER A 56 21.66 -5.42 -15.43
N ASN A 57 20.56 -4.66 -15.54
CA ASN A 57 20.58 -3.20 -15.66
C ASN A 57 19.64 -2.51 -14.66
N GLN A 58 20.22 -1.90 -13.62
CA GLN A 58 19.47 -1.19 -12.59
C GLN A 58 18.77 0.08 -13.10
N THR A 59 19.38 0.80 -14.04
CA THR A 59 18.77 2.00 -14.63
C THR A 59 17.47 1.65 -15.33
N LEU A 60 17.47 0.57 -16.13
CA LEU A 60 16.29 0.09 -16.81
C LEU A 60 15.18 -0.35 -15.84
N PHE A 61 15.56 -1.03 -14.74
CA PHE A 61 14.62 -1.34 -13.66
C PHE A 61 14.00 -0.06 -13.10
N PHE A 62 14.79 0.93 -12.70
CA PHE A 62 14.28 2.16 -12.10
C PHE A 62 13.39 2.98 -13.05
N GLU A 63 13.74 3.06 -14.33
CA GLU A 63 12.91 3.71 -15.35
C GLU A 63 11.54 3.03 -15.48
N SER A 64 11.55 1.70 -15.55
CA SER A 64 10.32 0.90 -15.66
C SER A 64 9.49 0.96 -14.38
N PHE A 65 10.14 0.93 -13.21
CA PHE A 65 9.50 1.04 -11.91
C PHE A 65 8.79 2.40 -11.75
N LYS A 66 9.46 3.49 -12.11
CA LYS A 66 8.86 4.84 -12.12
C LYS A 66 7.60 4.88 -12.98
N ALA A 67 7.67 4.37 -14.21
CA ALA A 67 6.51 4.35 -15.12
C ALA A 67 5.37 3.49 -14.57
N ALA A 68 5.68 2.32 -14.02
CA ALA A 68 4.70 1.41 -13.42
C ALA A 68 4.01 2.03 -12.20
N MET A 69 4.76 2.69 -11.32
CA MET A 69 4.22 3.34 -10.12
C MET A 69 3.30 4.52 -10.45
N ILE A 70 3.63 5.31 -11.49
CA ILE A 70 2.73 6.37 -12.00
C ILE A 70 1.43 5.75 -12.53
N LYS A 71 1.54 4.69 -13.34
CA LYS A 71 0.36 4.00 -13.89
C LYS A 71 -0.52 3.42 -12.78
N MET A 72 0.09 2.80 -11.77
CA MET A 72 -0.61 2.25 -10.61
C MET A 72 -1.32 3.33 -9.79
N GLY A 73 -0.66 4.47 -9.57
CA GLY A 73 -1.24 5.62 -8.84
C GLY A 73 -2.45 6.25 -9.51
N ASN A 74 -2.67 5.98 -10.81
CA ASN A 74 -3.81 6.51 -11.57
C ASN A 74 -5.03 5.57 -11.59
N ILE A 75 -4.97 4.41 -10.92
CA ILE A 75 -6.08 3.45 -10.91
C ILE A 75 -7.21 3.97 -10.01
N GLY A 76 -8.41 4.17 -10.58
CA GLY A 76 -9.65 4.40 -9.81
C GLY A 76 -9.67 5.67 -8.97
N VAL A 77 -8.88 6.69 -9.34
CA VAL A 77 -8.76 7.95 -8.57
C VAL A 77 -10.05 8.75 -8.56
N LEU A 78 -10.36 9.36 -7.42
CA LEU A 78 -11.47 10.32 -7.28
C LEU A 78 -10.97 11.72 -7.63
N THR A 79 -11.69 12.43 -8.50
CA THR A 79 -11.26 13.74 -9.02
C THR A 79 -12.37 14.79 -8.91
N GLY A 80 -12.00 16.07 -8.98
CA GLY A 80 -12.96 17.17 -8.88
C GLY A 80 -13.67 17.17 -7.52
N SER A 81 -14.99 17.04 -7.55
CA SER A 81 -15.84 16.94 -6.35
C SER A 81 -16.15 15.50 -5.92
N GLN A 82 -15.51 14.49 -6.53
CA GLN A 82 -15.65 13.11 -6.12
C GLN A 82 -14.78 12.87 -4.87
N GLY A 83 -15.39 12.46 -3.76
CA GLY A 83 -14.69 12.24 -2.49
C GLY A 83 -14.48 13.52 -1.68
N GLU A 84 -13.43 13.54 -0.85
CA GLU A 84 -13.09 14.66 0.03
C GLU A 84 -11.58 14.72 0.33
N ILE A 85 -11.09 15.90 0.70
CA ILE A 85 -9.77 16.05 1.31
C ILE A 85 -9.93 15.82 2.82
N ARG A 86 -9.43 14.68 3.32
CA ARG A 86 -9.57 14.32 4.74
C ARG A 86 -8.68 15.19 5.63
N LYS A 87 -9.24 15.67 6.74
CA LYS A 87 -8.46 16.35 7.79
C LYS A 87 -7.63 15.38 8.64
N GLN A 88 -8.11 14.15 8.78
CA GLN A 88 -7.44 13.04 9.45
C GLN A 88 -7.61 11.79 8.57
N CYS A 89 -6.51 11.17 8.13
CA CYS A 89 -6.57 10.10 7.13
C CYS A 89 -7.42 8.88 7.56
N ASN A 90 -7.48 8.62 8.86
CA ASN A 90 -8.20 7.50 9.48
C ASN A 90 -9.71 7.76 9.70
N PHE A 91 -10.21 8.96 9.44
CA PHE A 91 -11.63 9.29 9.58
C PHE A 91 -12.18 9.98 8.33
N VAL A 92 -13.45 9.73 8.02
CA VAL A 92 -14.21 10.60 7.12
C VAL A 92 -14.47 11.93 7.81
N ASN A 93 -14.50 13.04 7.07
CA ASN A 93 -14.81 14.31 7.71
C ASN A 93 -16.24 14.26 8.26
N GLY A 94 -16.41 14.66 9.52
CA GLY A 94 -17.73 14.77 10.12
C GLY A 94 -18.57 15.82 9.38
N ASN A 95 -19.83 15.50 9.08
CA ASN A 95 -20.76 16.50 8.59
C ASN A 95 -21.07 17.49 9.72
N SER A 96 -20.64 18.75 9.57
CA SER A 96 -20.95 19.82 10.52
C SER A 96 -22.45 19.98 10.77
N ALA A 97 -23.30 19.53 9.83
CA ALA A 97 -24.75 19.52 9.99
C ALA A 97 -25.25 18.46 11.00
N GLY A 98 -24.62 17.28 11.07
CA GLY A 98 -25.02 16.21 12.00
C GLY A 98 -24.44 16.40 13.42
N LEU A 99 -23.23 16.95 13.51
CA LEU A 99 -22.59 17.24 14.81
C LEU A 99 -23.31 18.38 15.54
N ALA A 100 -23.84 19.37 14.81
CA ALA A 100 -24.68 20.42 15.40
C ALA A 100 -26.00 19.89 15.99
N THR A 101 -26.57 18.82 15.40
CA THR A 101 -27.79 18.17 15.92
C THR A 101 -27.53 17.32 17.17
N LEU A 102 -26.32 16.74 17.31
CA LEU A 102 -25.94 15.97 18.50
C LEU A 102 -25.51 16.89 19.66
N ALA A 103 -24.76 17.95 19.37
CA ALA A 103 -24.31 18.92 20.40
C ALA A 103 -25.46 19.75 21.00
N THR A 104 -26.58 19.89 20.31
CA THR A 104 -27.78 20.58 20.83
C THR A 104 -28.67 19.69 21.68
N LYS A 105 -28.51 18.36 21.64
CA LYS A 105 -29.34 17.42 22.40
C LYS A 105 -28.86 17.14 23.83
N GLU A 106 -27.61 17.46 24.17
CA GLU A 106 -27.09 17.31 25.54
C GLU A 106 -27.40 18.49 26.48
N SER A 107 -27.97 19.59 25.98
CA SER A 107 -28.17 20.81 26.77
C SER A 107 -29.57 21.00 27.37
N SER A 108 -30.52 20.06 27.21
CA SER A 108 -31.94 20.35 27.49
C SER A 108 -32.68 19.43 28.49
N GLU A 109 -32.01 18.55 29.22
CA GLU A 109 -32.68 17.68 30.22
C GLU A 109 -32.22 17.87 31.67
N ASP A 110 -31.83 19.09 32.09
CA ASP A 110 -31.49 19.37 33.50
C ASP A 110 -32.10 20.68 34.04
N GLY A 111 -33.42 20.85 33.87
CA GLY A 111 -34.11 21.93 34.56
C GLY A 111 -35.59 22.06 34.26
N LEU A 112 -36.42 21.39 35.08
CA LEU A 112 -37.51 22.02 35.86
C LEU A 112 -38.41 20.94 36.47
N VAL A 113 -38.23 20.65 37.76
CA VAL A 113 -39.35 20.16 38.60
C VAL A 113 -39.41 21.08 39.82
N SER A 114 -40.24 22.12 39.69
CA SER A 114 -40.63 23.00 40.80
C SER A 114 -42.04 22.60 41.24
N SER A 115 -42.16 22.44 42.55
CA SER A 115 -43.34 22.27 43.41
C SER A 115 -44.69 22.70 42.82
N ILE A 116 -45.68 21.81 42.91
CA ILE A 116 -46.94 21.92 43.68
C ILE A 116 -47.38 20.51 44.05
#